data_AF-A0AAV1IJI8-F1
#
_entry.id   AF-A0AAV1IJI8-F1
#
_cell.length_a   1.000
_cell.length_b   1.000
_cell.length_c   1.000
_cell.angle_alpha   90.00
_cell.angle_beta   90.00
_cell.angle_gamma   90.00
#
_symmetry.space_group_name_H-M   'P 1'
#
loop_
_entity.id
_entity.type
_entity.pdbx_description
1 polymer ?
#
loop_
_entity_poly.entity_id
_entity_poly.type
_entity_poly.pdbx_seq_one_letter_code
_entity_poly.pdbx_strand_id
1 'polypeptide(L)'
;MNADLRSNMLNIGSIITGRQLIQHGLYADLDFHSLKDSTELLQGQEVLLGALVPHEHAQMLPNAWLASAHAGHPFWLFCVAEIIERARANALHPPSVAYIHQSTAWHCAIAISEHWVTSSTKEVIERATAKDVRQVEFVTGPGMLYEALQVYHSVYPDLDGVTILDPSLIYPISWTNPKFEIGNRKACDIRTPETFNSTQCAAEFPDAYAVTYWTHGWRKS
;
A
#
# COMPACT_ATOMS: atom_id res chain seq x y z
N MET A 1 -29.32 17.52 14.25
CA MET A 1 -28.48 18.07 13.16
C MET A 1 -27.04 17.60 13.43
N ASN A 2 -26.55 16.72 12.55
CA ASN A 2 -25.17 16.26 12.33
C ASN A 2 -24.38 15.56 13.44
N ALA A 3 -24.56 14.23 13.53
CA ALA A 3 -23.56 13.28 14.01
C ALA A 3 -23.14 12.25 12.92
N ASP A 4 -23.61 12.38 11.68
CA ASP A 4 -23.64 11.26 10.72
C ASP A 4 -22.89 11.50 9.40
N LEU A 5 -21.75 12.20 9.47
CA LEU A 5 -20.86 12.41 8.31
C LEU A 5 -19.43 11.89 8.54
N ARG A 6 -19.11 11.34 9.71
CA ARG A 6 -17.76 10.79 10.00
C ARG A 6 -17.65 9.28 9.81
N SER A 7 -18.76 8.55 9.73
CA SER A 7 -18.80 7.10 9.51
C SER A 7 -18.71 6.68 8.03
N ASN A 8 -18.97 7.60 7.09
CA ASN A 8 -18.93 7.33 5.65
C ASN A 8 -17.62 7.76 4.95
N MET A 9 -16.61 8.23 5.71
CA MET A 9 -15.24 8.39 5.22
C MET A 9 -14.44 7.08 5.32
N LEU A 10 -15.06 5.96 4.99
CA LEU A 10 -14.30 4.75 4.64
C LEU A 10 -13.53 5.07 3.35
N ASN A 11 -12.29 5.53 3.53
CA ASN A 11 -11.17 5.48 2.59
C ASN A 11 -11.52 5.63 1.10
N ILE A 12 -12.04 6.81 0.72
CA ILE A 12 -12.09 7.24 -0.68
C ILE A 12 -10.70 7.12 -1.34
N GLY A 13 -9.62 7.36 -0.57
CA GLY A 13 -8.24 7.14 -1.00
C GLY A 13 -7.97 5.71 -1.46
N SER A 14 -8.25 4.69 -0.64
CA SER A 14 -8.00 3.28 -1.00
C SER A 14 -8.83 2.81 -2.20
N ILE A 15 -10.06 3.32 -2.37
CA ILE A 15 -10.91 2.99 -3.51
C ILE A 15 -10.36 3.62 -4.81
N ILE A 16 -9.84 4.85 -4.73
CA ILE A 16 -9.22 5.54 -5.87
C ILE A 16 -7.92 4.83 -6.28
N THR A 17 -7.08 4.46 -5.31
CA THR A 17 -5.84 3.69 -5.55
C THR A 17 -6.14 2.36 -6.24
N GLY A 18 -7.17 1.64 -5.80
CA GLY A 18 -7.57 0.36 -6.40
C GLY A 18 -7.99 0.51 -7.86
N ARG A 19 -8.80 1.51 -8.20
CA ARG A 19 -9.25 1.70 -9.60
C ARG A 19 -8.09 2.04 -10.53
N GLN A 20 -7.17 2.91 -10.11
CA GLN A 20 -6.07 3.35 -10.94
C GLN A 20 -5.10 2.19 -11.23
N LEU A 21 -4.78 1.37 -10.23
CA LEU A 21 -3.87 0.24 -10.40
C LEU A 21 -4.49 -0.92 -11.21
N ILE A 22 -5.81 -1.13 -11.09
CA ILE A 22 -6.53 -2.05 -11.99
C ILE A 22 -6.45 -1.60 -13.45
N GLN A 23 -6.38 -0.29 -13.70
CA GLN A 23 -6.37 0.25 -15.05
C GLN A 23 -4.97 0.42 -15.64
N HIS A 24 -3.87 0.13 -14.93
CA HIS A 24 -2.48 0.56 -15.17
C HIS A 24 -2.14 1.98 -14.70
N GLY A 25 -0.87 2.21 -14.40
CA GLY A 25 -0.31 3.53 -14.11
C GLY A 25 0.46 3.59 -12.80
N LEU A 26 0.71 4.82 -12.36
CA LEU A 26 1.42 5.15 -11.13
C LEU A 26 0.46 5.83 -10.16
N TYR A 27 0.41 5.32 -8.94
CA TYR A 27 -0.18 5.98 -7.78
C TYR A 27 0.93 6.57 -6.93
N ALA A 28 0.75 7.81 -6.48
CA ALA A 28 1.59 8.43 -5.47
C ALA A 28 0.75 9.34 -4.57
N ASP A 29 1.14 9.47 -3.31
CA ASP A 29 0.56 10.44 -2.38
C ASP A 29 0.86 11.89 -2.83
N LEU A 30 0.11 12.87 -2.29
CA LEU A 30 0.23 14.29 -2.69
C LEU A 30 1.54 14.94 -2.24
N ASP A 31 2.25 14.34 -1.30
CA ASP A 31 3.55 14.75 -0.80
C ASP A 31 4.68 13.96 -1.48
N PHE A 32 4.52 13.71 -2.77
CA PHE A 32 5.50 13.12 -3.68
C PHE A 32 6.17 14.21 -4.51
N HIS A 33 7.49 14.16 -4.62
CA HIS A 33 8.25 15.03 -5.52
C HIS A 33 9.10 14.18 -6.48
N SER A 34 8.85 14.32 -7.78
CA SER A 34 9.59 13.60 -8.82
C SER A 34 10.97 14.21 -9.03
N LEU A 35 12.01 13.39 -8.96
CA LEU A 35 13.38 13.77 -9.25
C LEU A 35 13.80 13.38 -10.68
N LYS A 36 13.21 12.31 -11.22
CA LYS A 36 13.46 11.79 -12.58
C LYS A 36 12.18 11.29 -13.24
N ASP A 37 12.27 10.97 -14.53
CA ASP A 37 11.22 10.27 -15.25
C ASP A 37 11.12 8.82 -14.76
N SER A 38 9.95 8.43 -14.24
CA SER A 38 9.68 7.08 -13.73
C SER A 38 9.41 6.05 -14.83
N THR A 39 9.32 6.46 -16.09
CA THR A 39 9.10 5.55 -17.23
C THR A 39 10.20 4.50 -17.33
N GLU A 40 11.45 4.85 -17.02
CA GLU A 40 12.57 3.91 -17.01
C GLU A 40 12.40 2.81 -15.96
N LEU A 41 11.87 3.13 -14.77
CA LEU A 41 11.58 2.14 -13.73
C LEU A 41 10.54 1.12 -14.20
N LEU A 42 9.56 1.58 -14.99
CA LEU A 42 8.44 0.76 -15.45
C LEU A 42 8.80 -0.16 -16.63
N GLN A 43 9.96 0.05 -17.26
CA GLN A 43 10.35 -0.76 -18.42
C GLN A 43 10.64 -2.21 -18.02
N GLY A 44 9.87 -3.13 -18.61
CA GLY A 44 10.04 -4.57 -18.39
C GLY A 44 9.55 -5.06 -17.02
N GLN A 45 8.79 -4.24 -16.30
CA GLN A 45 8.23 -4.57 -14.99
C GLN A 45 6.71 -4.63 -15.11
N GLU A 46 6.04 -5.55 -14.40
CA GLU A 46 4.58 -5.63 -14.42
C GLU A 46 3.97 -4.82 -13.26
N VAL A 47 4.44 -5.07 -12.04
CA VAL A 47 4.07 -4.35 -10.83
C VAL A 47 5.33 -3.92 -10.08
N LEU A 48 5.34 -2.67 -9.62
CA LEU A 48 6.41 -2.13 -8.78
C LEU A 48 5.86 -1.66 -7.44
N LEU A 49 6.51 -2.10 -6.37
CA LEU A 49 6.26 -1.66 -5.00
C LEU A 49 7.52 -1.00 -4.47
N GLY A 50 7.41 0.20 -3.91
CA GLY A 50 8.53 0.78 -3.19
C GLY A 50 8.68 0.17 -1.78
N ALA A 51 9.89 0.19 -1.24
CA ALA A 51 10.19 -0.29 0.11
C ALA A 51 10.88 0.79 0.95
N LEU A 52 10.67 0.80 2.27
CA LEU A 52 11.37 1.72 3.18
C LEU A 52 12.70 1.20 3.67
N VAL A 53 12.77 -0.12 3.82
CA VAL A 53 13.90 -0.82 4.40
C VAL A 53 14.12 -2.12 3.62
N PRO A 54 15.38 -2.58 3.52
CA PRO A 54 15.70 -3.80 2.78
C PRO A 54 15.29 -5.08 3.53
N HIS A 55 14.86 -4.97 4.79
CA HIS A 55 14.54 -6.12 5.63
C HIS A 55 13.03 -6.33 5.77
N GLU A 56 12.62 -7.59 5.84
CA GLU A 56 11.23 -8.01 6.00
C GLU A 56 10.62 -7.47 7.30
N HIS A 57 9.64 -6.57 7.15
CA HIS A 57 8.84 -6.06 8.25
C HIS A 57 7.43 -5.76 7.75
N ALA A 58 6.41 -5.91 8.61
CA ALA A 58 5.00 -5.73 8.22
C ALA A 58 4.67 -4.34 7.64
N GLN A 59 5.53 -3.35 7.86
CA GLN A 59 5.36 -1.98 7.35
C GLN A 59 6.45 -1.59 6.34
N MET A 60 7.19 -2.56 5.79
CA MET A 60 8.28 -2.26 4.87
C MET A 60 7.79 -1.76 3.50
N LEU A 61 6.54 -2.06 3.12
CA LEU A 61 5.91 -1.70 1.85
C LEU A 61 4.88 -0.60 2.07
N PRO A 62 5.23 0.68 1.92
CA PRO A 62 4.25 1.75 2.00
C PRO A 62 3.28 1.64 0.83
N ASN A 63 2.06 2.12 1.04
CA ASN A 63 1.08 2.30 -0.01
C ASN A 63 1.09 3.71 -0.60
N ALA A 64 2.12 4.52 -0.30
CA ALA A 64 2.26 5.91 -0.74
C ALA A 64 2.84 6.05 -2.15
N TRP A 65 3.38 4.97 -2.71
CA TRP A 65 3.84 4.89 -4.10
C TRP A 65 3.66 3.46 -4.60
N LEU A 66 2.94 3.28 -5.70
CA LEU A 66 2.61 1.98 -6.29
C LEU A 66 2.57 2.15 -7.81
N ALA A 67 3.06 1.18 -8.58
CA ALA A 67 2.93 1.25 -10.02
C ALA A 67 2.60 -0.10 -10.67
N SER A 68 1.90 -0.02 -11.81
CA SER A 68 1.50 -1.16 -12.63
C SER A 68 1.68 -0.79 -14.10
N ALA A 69 2.50 -1.52 -14.84
CA ALA A 69 2.68 -1.28 -16.28
C ALA A 69 1.47 -1.73 -17.10
N HIS A 70 0.72 -2.72 -16.60
CA HIS A 70 -0.41 -3.31 -17.29
C HIS A 70 -1.69 -3.25 -16.45
N ALA A 71 -2.82 -3.16 -17.15
CA ALA A 71 -4.14 -3.17 -16.54
C ALA A 71 -4.51 -4.60 -16.17
N GLY A 72 -5.20 -4.77 -15.04
CA GLY A 72 -5.76 -6.05 -14.62
C GLY A 72 -4.73 -7.06 -14.10
N HIS A 73 -3.53 -6.62 -13.70
CA HIS A 73 -2.55 -7.52 -13.10
C HIS A 73 -3.16 -8.26 -11.88
N PRO A 74 -3.05 -9.60 -11.78
CA PRO A 74 -3.79 -10.39 -10.79
C PRO A 74 -3.51 -10.00 -9.34
N PHE A 75 -2.29 -9.51 -9.05
CA PHE A 75 -1.93 -8.99 -7.72
C PHE A 75 -2.89 -7.91 -7.21
N TRP A 76 -3.32 -6.97 -8.06
CA TRP A 76 -4.22 -5.89 -7.61
C TRP A 76 -5.63 -6.39 -7.32
N LEU A 77 -6.12 -7.34 -8.12
CA LEU A 77 -7.41 -8.00 -7.86
C LEU A 77 -7.34 -8.79 -6.55
N PHE A 78 -6.21 -9.46 -6.30
CA PHE A 78 -5.95 -10.15 -5.04
C PHE A 78 -5.96 -9.17 -3.85
N CYS A 79 -5.27 -8.04 -3.92
CA CYS A 79 -5.31 -7.01 -2.88
C CYS A 79 -6.73 -6.48 -2.63
N VAL A 80 -7.53 -6.24 -3.67
CA VAL A 80 -8.92 -5.79 -3.52
C VAL A 80 -9.76 -6.85 -2.81
N ALA A 81 -9.61 -8.13 -3.15
CA ALA A 81 -10.29 -9.22 -2.46
C ALA A 81 -9.92 -9.28 -0.97
N GLU A 82 -8.62 -9.18 -0.66
CA GLU A 82 -8.11 -9.13 0.72
C GLU A 82 -8.69 -7.95 1.50
N ILE A 83 -8.73 -6.75 0.91
CA ILE A 83 -9.33 -5.57 1.54
C ILE A 83 -10.81 -5.81 1.86
N ILE A 84 -11.57 -6.36 0.92
CA ILE A 84 -13.02 -6.64 1.09
C ILE A 84 -13.24 -7.62 2.24
N GLU A 85 -12.48 -8.72 2.28
CA GLU A 85 -12.62 -9.74 3.33
C GLU A 85 -12.22 -9.19 4.71
N ARG A 86 -11.13 -8.43 4.81
CA ARG A 86 -10.71 -7.78 6.06
C ARG A 86 -11.71 -6.74 6.54
N ALA A 87 -12.26 -5.93 5.63
CA ALA A 87 -13.31 -4.96 5.95
C ALA A 87 -14.60 -5.64 6.44
N ARG A 88 -14.99 -6.76 5.83
CA ARG A 88 -16.13 -7.58 6.29
C ARG A 88 -15.89 -8.17 7.67
N ALA A 89 -14.72 -8.76 7.91
CA ALA A 89 -14.36 -9.32 9.21
C ALA A 89 -14.43 -8.25 10.31
N ASN A 90 -13.95 -7.04 10.04
CA ASN A 90 -14.07 -5.90 10.95
C ASN A 90 -15.52 -5.45 11.18
N ALA A 91 -16.35 -5.46 10.15
CA ALA A 91 -17.77 -5.09 10.26
C ALA A 91 -18.60 -6.12 11.05
N LEU A 92 -18.23 -7.41 10.96
CA LEU A 92 -18.92 -8.52 11.65
C LEU A 92 -18.50 -8.69 13.12
N HIS A 93 -17.36 -8.12 13.50
CA HIS A 93 -16.86 -8.13 14.88
C HIS A 93 -16.65 -6.70 15.42
N PRO A 94 -17.71 -5.86 15.47
CA PRO A 94 -17.61 -4.54 16.08
C PRO A 94 -17.20 -4.69 17.56
N PRO A 95 -16.41 -3.76 18.12
CA PRO A 95 -15.94 -3.85 19.51
C PRO A 95 -17.12 -3.96 20.48
N SER A 96 -17.33 -5.17 21.00
CA SER A 96 -18.29 -5.58 22.03
C SER A 96 -19.62 -4.80 22.11
N VAL A 97 -20.60 -5.22 21.33
CA VAL A 97 -21.86 -5.77 21.89
C VAL A 97 -22.12 -7.11 21.18
N ALA A 98 -22.25 -8.15 21.98
CA ALA A 98 -22.52 -9.57 21.73
C ALA A 98 -23.06 -10.03 20.34
N TYR A 99 -22.32 -11.01 19.76
CA TYR A 99 -22.78 -12.32 19.24
C TYR A 99 -23.45 -12.51 17.84
N ILE A 100 -22.78 -13.38 17.04
CA ILE A 100 -23.19 -14.37 16.02
C ILE A 100 -24.07 -13.97 14.79
N HIS A 101 -23.55 -14.18 13.56
CA HIS A 101 -23.89 -15.36 12.70
C HIS A 101 -22.95 -15.53 11.48
N GLN A 102 -22.63 -16.79 11.19
CA GLN A 102 -21.92 -17.28 9.99
C GLN A 102 -22.75 -17.13 8.70
N SER A 103 -22.03 -17.09 7.57
CA SER A 103 -22.46 -17.39 6.20
C SER A 103 -23.26 -16.32 5.44
N THR A 104 -22.63 -15.77 4.37
CA THR A 104 -23.18 -15.67 2.99
C THR A 104 -22.28 -14.89 2.00
N ALA A 105 -21.10 -14.41 2.41
CA ALA A 105 -20.22 -13.59 1.56
C ALA A 105 -19.44 -14.35 0.45
N TRP A 106 -19.48 -15.69 0.45
CA TRP A 106 -18.78 -16.54 -0.53
C TRP A 106 -19.14 -16.22 -1.99
N HIS A 107 -20.37 -15.79 -2.29
CA HIS A 107 -20.82 -15.69 -3.69
C HIS A 107 -20.33 -14.46 -4.47
N CYS A 108 -19.81 -13.40 -3.83
CA CYS A 108 -19.30 -12.24 -4.58
C CYS A 108 -17.82 -12.38 -4.99
N ALA A 109 -17.03 -13.14 -4.23
CA ALA A 109 -15.66 -13.49 -4.63
C ALA A 109 -15.67 -14.63 -5.67
N ILE A 110 -16.65 -15.54 -5.61
CA ILE A 110 -16.83 -16.65 -6.56
C ILE A 110 -17.08 -16.15 -7.99
N ALA A 111 -17.83 -15.06 -8.21
CA ALA A 111 -18.13 -14.60 -9.57
C ALA A 111 -16.91 -14.07 -10.35
N ILE A 112 -15.78 -13.76 -9.70
CA ILE A 112 -14.51 -13.40 -10.35
C ILE A 112 -13.50 -14.58 -10.33
N SER A 113 -13.78 -15.68 -9.59
CA SER A 113 -12.77 -16.68 -9.24
C SER A 113 -13.20 -18.16 -9.25
N GLU A 114 -14.22 -18.58 -10.02
CA GLU A 114 -14.58 -20.01 -10.14
C GLU A 114 -13.46 -20.94 -10.66
N HIS A 115 -12.26 -20.43 -10.93
CA HIS A 115 -11.06 -21.22 -11.23
C HIS A 115 -9.86 -21.03 -10.27
N TRP A 116 -9.92 -20.14 -9.27
CA TRP A 116 -8.69 -19.64 -8.64
C TRP A 116 -8.57 -19.74 -7.11
N VAL A 117 -9.58 -20.26 -6.40
CA VAL A 117 -9.49 -20.38 -4.93
C VAL A 117 -9.27 -21.84 -4.52
N THR A 118 -8.01 -22.17 -4.20
CA THR A 118 -7.62 -23.47 -3.65
C THR A 118 -7.76 -23.49 -2.12
N SER A 119 -7.68 -24.68 -1.53
CA SER A 119 -7.72 -24.89 -0.07
C SER A 119 -6.62 -24.15 0.71
N SER A 120 -5.51 -23.76 0.07
CA SER A 120 -4.41 -23.00 0.70
C SER A 120 -4.80 -21.55 1.03
N THR A 121 -5.70 -20.93 0.27
CA THR A 121 -6.16 -19.55 0.53
C THR A 121 -6.95 -19.47 1.84
N LYS A 122 -7.60 -20.57 2.24
CA LYS A 122 -8.42 -20.64 3.45
C LYS A 122 -7.57 -20.61 4.74
N GLU A 123 -6.44 -21.33 4.76
CA GLU A 123 -5.54 -21.35 5.93
C GLU A 123 -4.87 -19.99 6.17
N VAL A 124 -4.61 -19.24 5.11
CA VAL A 124 -4.04 -17.89 5.20
C VAL A 124 -5.01 -16.91 5.85
N ILE A 125 -6.27 -16.91 5.41
CA ILE A 125 -7.32 -16.06 5.98
C ILE A 125 -7.48 -16.37 7.47
N GLU A 126 -7.46 -17.66 7.85
CA GLU A 126 -7.53 -18.07 9.26
C GLU A 126 -6.34 -17.55 10.09
N ARG A 127 -5.12 -17.46 9.53
CA ARG A 127 -3.96 -16.86 10.23
C ARG A 127 -4.06 -15.34 10.38
N ALA A 128 -4.62 -14.64 9.38
CA ALA A 128 -4.81 -13.19 9.46
C ALA A 128 -5.80 -12.79 10.57
N THR A 129 -6.78 -13.64 10.89
CA THR A 129 -7.75 -13.37 11.97
C THR A 129 -7.17 -13.38 13.39
N ALA A 130 -5.95 -13.89 13.61
CA ALA A 130 -5.29 -13.87 14.92
C ALA A 130 -4.56 -12.55 15.24
N LYS A 131 -4.21 -11.76 14.21
CA LYS A 131 -3.69 -10.39 14.38
C LYS A 131 -4.85 -9.42 14.50
N ASP A 132 -4.63 -8.33 15.22
CA ASP A 132 -5.65 -7.32 15.46
C ASP A 132 -6.04 -6.57 14.18
N VAL A 133 -7.00 -7.13 13.42
CA VAL A 133 -7.57 -6.58 12.18
C VAL A 133 -8.17 -5.17 12.41
N ARG A 134 -8.28 -4.70 13.66
CA ARG A 134 -8.81 -3.38 14.00
C ARG A 134 -7.92 -2.20 13.59
N GLN A 135 -6.63 -2.43 13.32
CA GLN A 135 -5.75 -1.35 12.82
C GLN A 135 -5.97 -1.13 11.32
N VAL A 136 -6.33 0.10 10.93
CA VAL A 136 -6.63 0.48 9.53
C VAL A 136 -5.48 0.13 8.58
N GLU A 137 -4.25 0.20 9.07
CA GLU A 137 -3.02 -0.18 8.38
C GLU A 137 -3.02 -1.64 7.92
N PHE A 138 -3.65 -2.53 8.68
CA PHE A 138 -3.79 -3.95 8.36
C PHE A 138 -5.06 -4.28 7.58
N VAL A 139 -5.97 -3.32 7.38
CA VAL A 139 -7.16 -3.50 6.52
C VAL A 139 -6.91 -3.01 5.11
N THR A 140 -6.25 -1.85 4.98
CA THR A 140 -6.11 -1.14 3.70
C THR A 140 -4.76 -0.46 3.50
N GLY A 141 -3.87 -0.54 4.49
CA GLY A 141 -2.59 0.17 4.47
C GLY A 141 -1.38 -0.74 4.24
N PRO A 142 -0.19 -0.30 4.69
CA PRO A 142 1.07 -1.03 4.50
C PRO A 142 1.05 -2.47 5.03
N GLY A 143 0.40 -2.69 6.17
CA GLY A 143 0.28 -4.02 6.79
C GLY A 143 -0.52 -4.98 5.91
N MET A 144 -1.63 -4.51 5.33
CA MET A 144 -2.41 -5.30 4.38
C MET A 144 -1.61 -5.61 3.13
N LEU A 145 -0.96 -4.60 2.54
CA LEU A 145 -0.21 -4.77 1.29
C LEU A 145 0.94 -5.78 1.44
N TYR A 146 1.69 -5.69 2.54
CA TYR A 146 2.76 -6.64 2.85
C TYR A 146 2.24 -8.08 3.00
N GLU A 147 1.20 -8.27 3.81
CA GLU A 147 0.63 -9.61 4.01
C GLU A 147 0.04 -10.17 2.72
N ALA A 148 -0.66 -9.34 1.93
CA ALA A 148 -1.20 -9.73 0.64
C ALA A 148 -0.11 -10.18 -0.33
N LEU A 149 1.04 -9.50 -0.38
CA LEU A 149 2.18 -9.89 -1.21
C LEU A 149 2.75 -11.26 -0.81
N GLN A 150 2.96 -11.49 0.49
CA GLN A 150 3.49 -12.76 0.99
C GLN A 150 2.56 -13.92 0.61
N VAL A 151 1.26 -13.71 0.75
CA VAL A 151 0.26 -14.71 0.38
C VAL A 151 0.22 -14.91 -1.12
N TYR A 152 0.20 -13.84 -1.89
CA TYR A 152 0.15 -13.88 -3.34
C TYR A 152 1.31 -14.70 -3.91
N HIS A 153 2.56 -14.45 -3.46
CA HIS A 153 3.72 -15.25 -3.86
C HIS A 153 3.63 -16.71 -3.42
N SER A 154 3.03 -16.98 -2.26
CA SER A 154 2.88 -18.36 -1.76
C SER A 154 1.85 -19.18 -2.54
N VAL A 155 0.78 -18.52 -3.02
CA VAL A 155 -0.33 -19.17 -3.72
C VAL A 155 -0.09 -19.22 -5.23
N TYR A 156 0.58 -18.21 -5.78
CA TYR A 156 0.83 -18.07 -7.21
C TYR A 156 2.33 -17.93 -7.50
N PRO A 157 3.16 -18.94 -7.19
CA PRO A 157 4.61 -18.86 -7.38
C PRO A 157 5.01 -18.68 -8.86
N ASP A 158 4.14 -19.07 -9.79
CA ASP A 158 4.34 -18.94 -11.23
C ASP A 158 3.82 -17.60 -11.80
N LEU A 159 3.02 -16.85 -11.03
CA LEU A 159 2.59 -15.49 -11.39
C LEU A 159 3.60 -14.49 -10.83
N ASP A 160 4.81 -14.57 -11.37
CA ASP A 160 5.88 -13.60 -11.13
C ASP A 160 5.55 -12.27 -11.82
N GLY A 161 6.16 -11.18 -11.37
CA GLY A 161 5.95 -9.84 -11.94
C GLY A 161 5.76 -8.72 -10.91
N VAL A 162 5.77 -9.04 -9.61
CA VAL A 162 5.78 -8.04 -8.55
C VAL A 162 7.21 -7.80 -8.07
N THR A 163 7.77 -6.66 -8.45
CA THR A 163 9.12 -6.26 -8.05
C THR A 163 9.08 -5.27 -6.90
N ILE A 164 9.84 -5.57 -5.85
CA ILE A 164 10.11 -4.64 -4.74
C ILE A 164 11.35 -3.84 -5.10
N LEU A 165 11.22 -2.52 -5.17
CA LEU A 165 12.31 -1.60 -5.48
C LEU A 165 13.27 -1.41 -4.29
N ASP A 166 14.53 -1.11 -4.59
CA ASP A 166 15.48 -0.66 -3.58
C ASP A 166 14.96 0.62 -2.89
N PRO A 167 15.03 0.73 -1.56
CA PRO A 167 14.50 1.89 -0.84
C PRO A 167 15.03 3.23 -1.32
N SER A 168 16.28 3.29 -1.79
CA SER A 168 16.91 4.52 -2.26
C SER A 168 16.28 5.10 -3.54
N LEU A 169 15.50 4.30 -4.28
CA LEU A 169 14.90 4.75 -5.55
C LEU A 169 13.65 5.62 -5.35
N ILE A 170 12.82 5.32 -4.36
CA ILE A 170 11.53 5.99 -4.10
C ILE A 170 11.45 6.60 -2.70
N TYR A 171 12.07 5.96 -1.70
CA TYR A 171 12.04 6.37 -0.30
C TYR A 171 13.44 6.73 0.25
N PRO A 172 14.25 7.56 -0.45
CA PRO A 172 15.57 7.93 0.05
C PRO A 172 15.53 8.78 1.34
N ILE A 173 14.37 9.35 1.65
CA ILE A 173 14.03 10.04 2.90
C ILE A 173 13.04 9.16 3.65
N SER A 174 13.43 8.67 4.82
CA SER A 174 12.59 7.77 5.64
C SER A 174 12.85 8.00 7.12
N TRP A 175 11.79 7.97 7.93
CA TRP A 175 11.90 8.01 9.39
C TRP A 175 12.60 6.78 9.98
N THR A 176 12.72 5.70 9.20
CA THR A 176 13.45 4.49 9.63
C THR A 176 14.96 4.72 9.61
N ASN A 177 15.42 5.79 8.95
CA ASN A 177 16.82 6.14 8.86
C ASN A 177 17.06 7.57 9.37
N PRO A 178 17.56 7.73 10.62
CA PRO A 178 17.81 9.04 11.23
C PRO A 178 18.71 9.96 10.40
N LYS A 179 19.59 9.40 9.56
CA LYS A 179 20.47 10.16 8.66
C LYS A 179 19.72 10.89 7.54
N PHE A 180 18.49 10.48 7.26
CA PHE A 180 17.64 11.01 6.22
C PHE A 180 16.31 11.54 6.77
N GLU A 181 16.25 11.88 8.06
CA GLU A 181 15.11 12.62 8.59
C GLU A 181 14.98 14.00 7.92
N ILE A 182 13.74 14.36 7.57
CA ILE A 182 13.41 15.55 6.77
C ILE A 182 14.00 16.83 7.38
N GLY A 183 14.06 16.94 8.72
CA GLY A 183 14.60 18.10 9.41
C GLY A 183 16.08 18.40 9.12
N ASN A 184 16.84 17.41 8.65
CA ASN A 184 18.25 17.57 8.31
C ASN A 184 18.49 17.92 6.83
N ARG A 185 17.46 17.89 5.98
CA ARG A 185 17.58 18.06 4.51
C ARG A 185 16.59 19.09 3.99
N LYS A 186 16.75 20.33 4.46
CA LYS A 186 15.85 21.46 4.13
C LYS A 186 15.68 21.70 2.62
N ALA A 187 16.72 21.43 1.83
CA ALA A 187 16.68 21.53 0.37
C ALA A 187 15.65 20.56 -0.25
N CYS A 188 15.38 19.45 0.42
CA CYS A 188 14.41 18.46 -0.03
C CYS A 188 13.05 18.62 0.62
N ASP A 189 12.81 19.44 1.65
CA ASP A 189 11.50 19.50 2.33
C ASP A 189 10.54 20.46 1.61
N ILE A 190 9.60 19.91 0.83
CA ILE A 190 8.59 20.70 0.09
C ILE A 190 7.65 21.48 1.02
N ARG A 191 7.56 21.10 2.30
CA ARG A 191 6.72 21.77 3.31
C ARG A 191 7.35 23.07 3.82
N THR A 192 8.62 23.32 3.47
CA THR A 192 9.36 24.56 3.74
C THR A 192 9.75 25.23 2.42
N PRO A 193 8.82 25.89 1.70
CA PRO A 193 9.05 26.44 0.37
C PRO A 193 10.23 27.43 0.31
N GLU A 194 10.51 28.11 1.41
CA GLU A 194 11.62 29.06 1.54
C GLU A 194 13.00 28.40 1.50
N THR A 195 13.10 27.12 1.86
CA THR A 195 14.36 26.36 1.81
C THR A 195 14.36 25.24 0.78
N PHE A 196 13.21 24.90 0.19
CA PHE A 196 13.10 23.88 -0.83
C PHE A 196 13.89 24.26 -2.10
N ASN A 197 14.69 23.33 -2.61
CA ASN A 197 15.46 23.47 -3.83
C ASN A 197 15.51 22.14 -4.58
N SER A 198 14.66 22.00 -5.60
CA SER A 198 14.53 20.77 -6.40
C SER A 198 15.87 20.32 -7.01
N THR A 199 16.67 21.24 -7.54
CA THR A 199 17.98 20.92 -8.14
C THR A 199 18.96 20.38 -7.11
N GLN A 200 19.03 21.00 -5.94
CA GLN A 200 19.88 20.54 -4.86
C GLN A 200 19.40 19.19 -4.31
N CYS A 201 18.07 18.99 -4.21
CA CYS A 201 17.51 17.73 -3.77
C CYS A 201 17.81 16.58 -4.74
N ALA A 202 17.69 16.81 -6.05
CA ALA A 202 18.08 15.84 -7.07
C ALA A 202 19.59 15.52 -7.03
N ALA A 203 20.44 16.52 -6.74
CA ALA A 203 21.88 16.30 -6.59
C ALA A 203 22.24 15.51 -5.33
N GLU A 204 21.42 15.60 -4.29
CA GLU A 204 21.59 14.88 -3.03
C GLU A 204 21.19 13.40 -3.13
N PHE A 205 20.24 13.09 -4.03
CA PHE A 205 19.77 11.74 -4.33
C PHE A 205 19.87 11.43 -5.83
N PRO A 206 21.10 11.32 -6.37
CA PRO A 206 21.33 11.23 -7.81
C PRO A 206 20.76 9.95 -8.43
N ASP A 207 20.52 8.90 -7.64
CA ASP A 207 19.96 7.63 -8.10
C ASP A 207 18.43 7.57 -7.93
N ALA A 208 17.86 8.38 -7.04
CA ALA A 208 16.43 8.36 -6.75
C ALA A 208 15.59 8.90 -7.92
N TYR A 209 14.43 8.28 -8.13
CA TYR A 209 13.42 8.74 -9.08
C TYR A 209 12.45 9.73 -8.43
N ALA A 210 12.29 9.63 -7.12
CA ALA A 210 11.44 10.51 -6.35
C ALA A 210 11.88 10.60 -4.89
N VAL A 211 11.33 11.58 -4.20
CA VAL A 211 11.28 11.65 -2.73
C VAL A 211 9.82 11.68 -2.30
N THR A 212 9.52 10.99 -1.20
CA THR A 212 8.22 11.08 -0.53
C THR A 212 8.40 11.65 0.86
N TYR A 213 7.44 12.43 1.34
CA TYR A 213 7.45 12.96 2.71
C TYR A 213 6.61 12.15 3.67
N TRP A 214 6.48 10.84 3.40
CA TRP A 214 5.84 9.91 4.31
C TRP A 214 6.48 10.14 5.69
N THR A 215 5.68 10.54 6.68
CA THR A 215 6.09 10.63 8.09
C THR A 215 5.15 9.81 8.95
N HIS A 216 5.68 9.16 10.01
CA HIS A 216 4.96 8.17 10.82
C HIS A 216 3.87 8.75 11.74
N GLY A 217 3.23 9.83 11.33
CA GLY A 217 2.08 10.36 12.01
C GLY A 217 1.53 11.58 11.32
N TRP A 218 0.21 11.61 11.17
CA TRP A 218 -0.57 12.84 11.11
C TRP A 218 -0.45 13.60 12.44
N ARG A 219 0.77 13.86 12.93
CA ARG A 219 0.97 14.79 14.03
C ARG A 219 0.54 16.15 13.47
N LYS A 220 -0.53 16.69 14.06
CA LYS A 220 -1.04 18.03 13.76
C LYS A 220 0.15 19.00 13.74
N SER A 221 0.56 19.42 12.55
CA SER A 221 1.31 20.64 12.34
C SER A 221 0.42 21.83 12.66
#